data_AF-M1EEM3-F1
#
_entry.id   AF-M1EEM3-F1
#
_cell.length_a   1.000
_cell.length_b   1.000
_cell.length_c   1.000
_cell.angle_alpha   90.00
_cell.angle_beta   90.00
_cell.angle_gamma   90.00
#
_symmetry.space_group_name_H-M   'P 1'
#
loop_
_entity.id
_entity.type
_entity.pdbx_description
1 polymer ?
#
loop_
_entity_poly.entity_id
_entity_poly.type
_entity_poly.pdbx_seq_one_letter_code
_entity_poly.pdbx_strand_id
1 'polypeptide(L)'
;VVMLQSLLQEARSSQASDSRPTSDPSSLLAPPPLLRDLMRQELRQLLLGLRQKAICEGRDQTQAWVQYSPRVLRFALEEPRCDLPEQKVLQMRAGEPSGQRDLSIIKDQLNVSSIDQVAGHLRSLLEEECHTLERMIPVLQRCLEEEYTGAPQPSEASLAPTLAELK
;
A
#
# COMPACT_ATOMS: atom_id res chain seq x y z
N VAL A 1 -3.66 27.62 -8.36
CA VAL A 1 -4.97 26.95 -8.63
C VAL A 1 -4.92 26.00 -9.83
N VAL A 2 -4.14 26.29 -10.87
CA VAL A 2 -4.03 25.46 -12.09
C VAL A 2 -3.53 24.02 -11.82
N MET A 3 -2.50 23.86 -10.98
CA MET A 3 -1.90 22.56 -10.65
C MET A 3 -2.90 21.55 -10.04
N LEU A 4 -3.82 22.04 -9.20
CA LEU A 4 -4.83 21.23 -8.53
C LEU A 4 -5.90 20.73 -9.52
N GLN A 5 -6.23 21.54 -10.53
CA GLN A 5 -7.14 21.16 -11.59
C GLN A 5 -6.52 20.10 -12.51
N SER A 6 -5.22 20.20 -12.78
CA SER A 6 -4.48 19.20 -13.56
C SER A 6 -4.47 17.83 -12.90
N LEU A 7 -4.15 17.78 -11.60
CA LEU A 7 -4.11 16.52 -10.83
C LEU A 7 -5.49 15.85 -10.71
N LEU A 8 -6.56 16.64 -10.58
CA LEU A 8 -7.93 16.14 -10.57
C LEU A 8 -8.40 15.61 -11.93
N GLN A 9 -7.93 16.21 -13.03
CA GLN A 9 -8.24 15.77 -14.38
C GLN A 9 -7.56 14.43 -14.70
N GLU A 10 -6.31 14.27 -14.27
CA GLU A 10 -5.51 13.05 -14.47
C GLU A 10 -6.07 11.84 -13.71
N ALA A 11 -6.51 12.04 -12.47
CA ALA A 11 -7.15 10.99 -11.68
C ALA A 11 -8.49 10.50 -12.28
N ARG A 12 -9.21 11.38 -13.00
CA ARG A 12 -10.47 11.03 -13.68
C ARG A 12 -10.25 10.24 -14.96
N SER A 13 -9.17 10.51 -15.71
CA SER A 13 -8.85 9.76 -16.93
C SER A 13 -8.48 8.30 -16.65
N SER A 14 -7.89 8.02 -15.48
CA SER A 14 -7.44 6.66 -15.12
C SER A 14 -8.57 5.71 -14.70
N GLN A 15 -9.79 6.21 -14.51
CA GLN A 15 -10.93 5.45 -13.98
C GLN A 15 -11.86 4.88 -15.07
N ALA A 16 -11.51 5.02 -16.35
CA ALA A 16 -12.37 4.65 -17.48
C ALA A 16 -12.32 3.17 -17.90
N SER A 17 -11.48 2.34 -17.27
CA SER A 17 -11.36 0.91 -17.60
C SER A 17 -11.63 0.04 -16.38
N ASP A 18 -12.84 0.07 -15.82
CA ASP A 18 -13.35 -1.06 -15.05
C ASP A 18 -14.88 -1.05 -15.02
N SER A 19 -15.46 -2.10 -15.60
CA SER A 19 -16.90 -2.31 -15.74
C SER A 19 -17.53 -2.85 -14.44
N ARG A 20 -18.44 -2.04 -13.87
CA ARG A 20 -19.62 -2.27 -12.96
C ARG A 20 -19.92 -3.70 -12.41
N PRO A 21 -20.61 -3.85 -11.23
CA PRO A 21 -22.03 -3.45 -11.08
C PRO A 21 -22.45 -2.80 -9.74
N THR A 22 -23.50 -1.97 -9.85
CA THR A 22 -24.52 -1.59 -8.84
C THR A 22 -24.09 -1.12 -7.45
N SER A 23 -24.03 0.20 -7.24
CA SER A 23 -24.32 0.83 -5.95
C SER A 23 -24.95 2.20 -6.19
N ASP A 24 -25.82 2.59 -5.27
CA ASP A 24 -26.74 3.72 -5.35
C ASP A 24 -26.16 5.02 -5.95
N PRO A 25 -26.98 5.80 -6.68
CA PRO A 25 -26.55 7.08 -7.28
C PRO A 25 -26.10 8.12 -6.23
N SER A 26 -26.45 7.92 -4.96
CA SER A 26 -25.99 8.74 -3.83
C SER A 26 -24.56 8.41 -3.36
N SER A 27 -24.02 7.25 -3.75
CA SER A 27 -22.64 6.84 -3.47
C SER A 27 -21.64 7.45 -4.46
N LEU A 28 -22.09 7.78 -5.68
CA LEU A 28 -21.28 8.34 -6.78
C LEU A 28 -20.94 9.83 -6.64
N LEU A 29 -21.51 10.53 -5.66
CA LEU A 29 -21.29 11.97 -5.40
C LEU A 29 -20.54 12.25 -4.10
N ALA A 30 -20.24 11.23 -3.30
CA ALA A 30 -19.36 11.40 -2.15
C ALA A 30 -17.92 11.64 -2.67
N PRO A 31 -17.24 12.72 -2.24
CA PRO A 31 -15.84 12.91 -2.58
C PRO A 31 -15.06 11.65 -2.18
N PRO A 32 -14.13 11.17 -3.02
CA PRO A 32 -13.26 10.06 -2.67
C PRO A 32 -12.67 10.29 -1.26
N PRO A 33 -12.62 9.26 -0.40
CA PRO A 33 -12.30 9.42 1.03
C PRO A 33 -11.00 10.21 1.24
N LEU A 34 -10.00 9.97 0.38
CA LEU A 34 -8.73 10.70 0.33
C LEU A 34 -8.90 12.23 0.18
N LEU A 35 -9.77 12.67 -0.72
CA LEU A 35 -10.01 14.10 -0.97
C LEU A 35 -10.71 14.75 0.21
N ARG A 36 -11.66 14.04 0.82
CA ARG A 36 -12.39 14.50 2.01
C ARG A 36 -11.44 14.70 3.19
N ASP A 37 -10.49 13.78 3.36
CA ASP A 37 -9.54 13.81 4.47
C ASP A 37 -8.47 14.89 4.26
N LEU A 38 -8.02 15.11 3.01
CA LEU A 38 -7.18 16.24 2.66
C LEU A 38 -7.89 17.57 2.91
N MET A 39 -9.12 17.74 2.43
CA MET A 39 -9.90 18.96 2.67
C MET A 39 -10.14 19.20 4.17
N ARG A 40 -10.36 18.14 4.95
CA ARG A 40 -10.47 18.21 6.41
C ARG A 40 -9.17 18.72 7.03
N GLN A 41 -8.03 18.17 6.62
CA GLN A 41 -6.71 18.57 7.13
C GLN A 41 -6.42 20.04 6.82
N GLU A 42 -6.65 20.48 5.59
CA GLU A 42 -6.46 21.88 5.16
C GLU A 42 -7.36 22.83 5.95
N LEU A 43 -8.64 22.50 6.12
CA LEU A 43 -9.57 23.30 6.93
C LEU A 43 -9.14 23.35 8.41
N ARG A 44 -8.63 22.23 8.95
CA ARG A 44 -8.14 22.18 10.33
C ARG A 44 -6.91 23.08 10.52
N GLN A 45 -5.96 23.04 9.59
CA GLN A 45 -4.77 23.91 9.61
C GLN A 45 -5.16 25.39 9.55
N LEU A 46 -6.09 25.75 8.67
CA LEU A 46 -6.60 27.12 8.57
C LEU A 46 -7.26 27.58 9.89
N LEU A 47 -8.14 26.76 10.47
CA LEU A 47 -8.83 27.11 11.71
C LEU A 47 -7.86 27.28 12.89
N LEU A 48 -6.86 26.39 13.00
CA LEU A 48 -5.81 26.50 14.01
C LEU A 48 -4.95 27.77 13.80
N GLY A 49 -4.59 28.08 12.55
CA GLY A 49 -3.87 29.30 12.22
C GLY A 49 -4.65 30.56 12.57
N LEU A 50 -5.96 30.60 12.28
CA LEU A 50 -6.85 31.70 12.66
C LEU A 50 -6.97 31.86 14.17
N ARG A 51 -7.08 30.74 14.90
CA ARG A 51 -7.08 30.70 16.36
C ARG A 51 -5.77 31.26 16.92
N GLN A 52 -4.64 30.82 16.41
CA GLN A 52 -3.32 31.31 16.84
C GLN A 52 -3.14 32.79 16.53
N LYS A 53 -3.58 33.24 15.36
CA LYS A 53 -3.56 34.66 14.96
C LYS A 53 -4.41 35.52 15.89
N ALA A 54 -5.60 35.07 16.27
CA ALA A 54 -6.43 35.77 17.25
C ALA A 54 -5.73 35.91 18.61
N ILE A 55 -5.06 34.86 19.09
CA ILE A 55 -4.25 34.91 20.33
C ILE A 55 -3.13 35.93 20.21
N CYS A 56 -2.36 35.90 19.11
CA CYS A 56 -1.26 36.84 18.89
C CYS A 56 -1.73 38.29 18.83
N GLU A 57 -2.97 38.53 18.37
CA GLU A 57 -3.59 39.85 18.30
C GLU A 57 -4.38 40.22 19.58
N GLY A 58 -4.32 39.40 20.63
CA GLY A 58 -5.00 39.64 21.91
C GLY A 58 -6.52 39.53 21.86
N ARG A 59 -7.06 38.89 20.82
CA ARG A 59 -8.50 38.70 20.60
C ARG A 59 -8.98 37.37 21.20
N ASP A 60 -10.26 37.31 21.54
CA ASP A 60 -10.87 36.08 22.03
C ASP A 60 -10.85 35.00 20.93
N GLN A 61 -10.23 33.88 21.28
CA GLN A 61 -10.09 32.70 20.46
C GLN A 61 -11.42 32.08 20.05
N THR A 62 -12.44 32.13 20.93
CA THR A 62 -13.76 31.58 20.63
C THR A 62 -14.50 32.43 19.61
N GLN A 63 -14.27 33.75 19.63
CA GLN A 63 -14.83 34.70 18.66
C GLN A 63 -14.22 34.58 17.26
N ALA A 64 -13.00 34.03 17.15
CA ALA A 64 -12.33 33.82 15.87
C ALA A 64 -13.11 32.90 14.92
N TRP A 65 -13.99 32.04 15.46
CA TRP A 65 -14.75 31.07 14.66
C TRP A 65 -16.26 31.31 14.61
N VAL A 66 -16.78 32.32 15.32
CA VAL A 66 -18.24 32.60 15.42
C VAL A 66 -18.88 32.88 14.06
N GLN A 67 -18.11 33.41 13.11
CA GLN A 67 -18.58 33.73 11.76
C GLN A 67 -18.65 32.52 10.82
N TYR A 68 -18.06 31.38 11.21
CA TYR A 68 -18.03 30.17 10.38
C TYR A 68 -19.19 29.24 10.70
N SER A 69 -19.66 28.52 9.68
CA SER A 69 -20.73 27.53 9.82
C SER A 69 -20.35 26.43 10.83
N PRO A 70 -21.19 26.15 11.84
CA PRO A 70 -20.96 25.10 12.82
C PRO A 70 -20.73 23.71 12.20
N ARG A 71 -21.31 23.46 11.02
CA ARG A 71 -21.13 22.19 10.28
C ARG A 71 -19.70 22.03 9.77
N VAL A 72 -19.09 23.10 9.30
CA VAL A 72 -17.71 23.11 8.79
C VAL A 72 -16.70 22.99 9.93
N LEU A 73 -16.97 23.68 11.04
CA LEU A 73 -16.16 23.56 12.26
C LEU A 73 -16.18 22.12 12.77
N ARG A 74 -17.36 21.51 12.86
CA ARG A 74 -17.47 20.09 13.22
C ARG A 74 -16.74 19.21 12.22
N PHE A 75 -16.96 19.38 10.92
CA PHE A 75 -16.29 18.57 9.91
C PHE A 75 -14.75 18.61 10.00
N ALA A 76 -14.16 19.80 10.16
CA ALA A 76 -12.71 19.99 10.19
C ALA A 76 -12.07 19.62 11.54
N LEU A 77 -12.75 19.91 12.65
CA LEU A 77 -12.24 19.71 14.00
C LEU A 77 -12.58 18.33 14.56
N GLU A 78 -13.62 17.67 14.05
CA GLU A 78 -13.91 16.27 14.36
C GLU A 78 -12.70 15.44 13.97
N GLU A 79 -12.06 14.89 15.00
CA GLU A 79 -11.02 13.88 14.84
C GLU A 79 -11.59 12.80 13.92
N PRO A 80 -10.79 12.27 12.99
CA PRO A 80 -11.18 11.06 12.30
C PRO A 80 -11.59 10.10 13.40
N ARG A 81 -12.87 9.72 13.41
CA ARG A 81 -13.29 8.58 14.18
C ARG A 81 -12.51 7.45 13.53
N CYS A 82 -11.34 7.11 14.07
CA CYS A 82 -10.93 5.73 14.06
C CYS A 82 -12.16 5.05 14.63
N ASP A 83 -12.85 4.23 13.83
CA ASP A 83 -14.04 3.51 14.26
C ASP A 83 -13.66 2.60 15.44
N LEU A 84 -13.60 3.21 16.61
CA LEU A 84 -13.45 2.61 17.91
C LEU A 84 -14.81 2.84 18.56
N PRO A 85 -15.47 1.80 19.08
CA PRO A 85 -16.85 1.90 19.52
C PRO A 85 -16.93 2.60 20.88
N GLU A 86 -16.69 3.91 20.91
CA GLU A 86 -16.92 4.77 22.07
C GLU A 86 -18.31 5.42 21.97
N GLN A 87 -19.35 4.60 22.00
CA GLN A 87 -20.67 5.08 22.42
C GLN A 87 -21.56 3.94 22.91
N LYS A 88 -21.30 3.46 24.13
CA LYS A 88 -22.37 2.91 24.98
C LYS A 88 -22.01 2.91 26.46
N VAL A 89 -21.45 4.01 26.95
CA VAL A 89 -21.56 4.36 28.36
C VAL A 89 -22.73 5.32 28.46
N LEU A 90 -23.72 4.99 29.28
CA LEU A 90 -24.92 5.77 29.61
C LEU A 90 -26.18 5.54 28.75
N GLN A 91 -26.65 4.30 28.62
CA GLN A 91 -28.09 4.02 28.82
C GLN A 91 -28.38 2.52 28.98
N MET A 92 -29.17 2.23 30.03
CA MET A 92 -29.76 0.94 30.43
C MET A 92 -28.87 -0.07 31.17
N ARG A 93 -28.86 0.09 32.50
CA ARG A 93 -29.21 -0.92 33.51
C ARG A 93 -29.24 -2.40 33.02
N ALA A 94 -28.42 -3.21 33.69
CA ALA A 94 -28.51 -4.67 33.87
C ALA A 94 -28.38 -5.56 32.61
N GLY A 95 -27.25 -6.26 32.48
CA GLY A 95 -27.14 -7.49 31.68
C GLY A 95 -25.85 -7.63 30.84
N GLU A 96 -24.86 -8.34 31.41
CA GLU A 96 -23.85 -9.22 30.76
C GLU A 96 -22.71 -8.65 29.85
N PRO A 97 -21.43 -9.02 30.12
CA PRO A 97 -20.27 -8.71 29.27
C PRO A 97 -19.84 -9.94 28.45
N SER A 98 -20.43 -10.16 27.28
CA SER A 98 -20.01 -11.29 26.40
C SER A 98 -19.28 -10.86 25.12
N GLY A 99 -19.48 -9.65 24.58
CA GLY A 99 -19.03 -9.34 23.21
C GLY A 99 -17.62 -8.77 23.03
N GLN A 100 -16.96 -8.27 24.09
CA GLN A 100 -15.70 -7.53 23.94
C GLN A 100 -14.44 -8.43 23.93
N ARG A 101 -14.50 -9.63 24.54
CA ARG A 101 -13.40 -10.60 24.52
C ARG A 101 -13.27 -11.31 23.18
N ASP A 102 -14.38 -11.50 22.46
CA ASP A 102 -14.39 -12.21 21.19
C ASP A 102 -13.71 -11.40 20.07
N LEU A 103 -13.85 -10.07 20.06
CA LEU A 103 -13.23 -9.23 19.02
C LEU A 103 -11.71 -9.13 19.15
N SER A 104 -11.15 -9.12 20.37
CA SER A 104 -9.69 -9.18 20.54
C SER A 104 -9.10 -10.50 20.07
N ILE A 105 -9.80 -11.61 20.35
CA ILE A 105 -9.40 -12.94 19.90
C ILE A 105 -9.45 -13.03 18.38
N ILE A 106 -10.52 -12.52 17.75
CA ILE A 106 -10.65 -12.48 16.28
C ILE A 106 -9.56 -11.61 15.65
N LYS A 107 -9.25 -10.43 16.21
CA LYS A 107 -8.20 -9.53 15.71
C LYS A 107 -6.81 -10.18 15.81
N ASP A 108 -6.50 -10.80 16.95
CA ASP A 108 -5.21 -11.44 17.16
C ASP A 108 -5.08 -12.72 16.31
N GLN A 109 -6.17 -13.47 16.10
CA GLN A 109 -6.21 -14.58 15.14
C GLN A 109 -5.98 -14.11 13.70
N LEU A 110 -6.63 -13.03 13.25
CA LEU A 110 -6.43 -12.50 11.90
C LEU A 110 -4.99 -12.04 11.66
N ASN A 111 -4.35 -11.41 12.66
CA ASN A 111 -2.96 -11.00 12.56
C ASN A 111 -1.98 -12.19 12.56
N VAL A 112 -2.16 -13.16 13.46
CA VAL A 112 -1.26 -14.32 13.58
C VAL A 112 -1.41 -15.25 12.38
N SER A 113 -2.65 -15.63 12.02
CA SER A 113 -2.90 -16.53 10.89
C SER A 113 -2.49 -15.94 9.54
N SER A 114 -2.62 -14.62 9.35
CA SER A 114 -2.19 -13.98 8.10
C SER A 114 -0.67 -13.98 7.94
N ILE A 115 0.10 -13.76 9.01
CA ILE A 115 1.57 -13.72 8.93
C ILE A 115 2.12 -15.13 8.68
N ASP A 116 1.64 -16.13 9.42
CA ASP A 116 2.09 -17.51 9.23
C ASP A 116 1.74 -18.08 7.85
N GLN A 117 0.56 -17.72 7.33
CA GLN A 117 0.14 -18.09 5.98
C GLN A 117 1.02 -17.44 4.91
N VAL A 118 1.28 -16.13 5.01
CA VAL A 118 2.16 -15.43 4.06
C VAL A 118 3.58 -15.98 4.13
N ALA A 119 4.11 -16.21 5.35
CA ALA A 119 5.43 -16.78 5.53
C ALA A 119 5.51 -18.22 4.98
N GLY A 120 4.45 -19.02 5.13
CA GLY A 120 4.35 -20.36 4.56
C GLY A 120 4.33 -20.33 3.02
N HIS A 121 3.53 -19.43 2.43
CA HIS A 121 3.48 -19.26 0.98
C HIS A 121 4.82 -18.82 0.40
N LEU A 122 5.48 -17.83 1.02
CA LEU A 122 6.81 -17.37 0.59
C LEU A 122 7.87 -18.46 0.72
N ARG A 123 7.84 -19.27 1.78
CA ARG A 123 8.74 -20.43 1.92
C ARG A 123 8.51 -21.45 0.82
N SER A 124 7.27 -21.83 0.55
CA SER A 124 6.94 -22.76 -0.53
C SER A 124 7.40 -22.25 -1.89
N LEU A 125 7.21 -20.96 -2.17
CA LEU A 125 7.63 -20.34 -3.43
C LEU A 125 9.17 -20.35 -3.56
N LEU A 126 9.88 -20.00 -2.49
CA LEU A 126 11.35 -20.04 -2.47
C LEU A 126 11.88 -21.48 -2.64
N GLU A 127 11.25 -22.46 -2.00
CA GLU A 127 11.60 -23.87 -2.17
C GLU A 127 11.41 -24.32 -3.62
N GLU A 128 10.29 -23.97 -4.27
CA GLU A 128 10.04 -24.29 -5.68
C GLU A 128 11.11 -23.69 -6.61
N GLU A 129 11.48 -22.42 -6.39
CA GLU A 129 12.53 -21.74 -7.16
C GLU A 129 13.89 -22.42 -6.93
N CYS A 130 14.23 -22.76 -5.68
CA CYS A 130 15.46 -23.50 -5.35
C CYS A 130 15.51 -24.86 -6.07
N HIS A 131 14.43 -25.65 -6.04
CA HIS A 131 14.37 -26.92 -6.76
C HIS A 131 14.48 -26.72 -8.28
N THR A 132 13.88 -25.66 -8.82
CA THR A 132 13.96 -25.33 -10.25
C THR A 132 15.40 -25.01 -10.65
N LEU A 133 16.10 -24.22 -9.85
CA LEU A 133 17.52 -23.92 -10.05
C LEU A 133 18.39 -25.17 -9.95
N GLU A 134 18.18 -26.01 -8.93
CA GLU A 134 18.89 -27.29 -8.75
C GLU A 134 18.72 -28.20 -9.97
N ARG A 135 17.52 -28.26 -10.56
CA ARG A 135 17.27 -29.01 -11.79
C ARG A 135 17.97 -28.45 -13.01
N MET A 136 18.26 -27.15 -13.04
CA MET A 136 18.96 -26.49 -14.14
C MET A 136 20.47 -26.77 -14.12
N ILE A 137 21.06 -26.98 -12.94
CA ILE A 137 22.49 -27.27 -12.78
C ILE A 137 22.98 -28.40 -13.70
N PRO A 138 22.41 -29.62 -13.69
CA PRO A 138 22.89 -30.71 -14.54
C PRO A 138 22.64 -30.46 -16.03
N VAL A 139 21.62 -29.67 -16.38
CA VAL A 139 21.37 -29.27 -17.78
C VAL A 139 22.50 -28.37 -18.27
N LEU A 140 22.88 -27.36 -17.47
CA LEU A 140 23.98 -26.48 -17.79
C LEU A 140 25.33 -27.22 -17.82
N GLN A 141 25.57 -28.14 -16.88
CA GLN A 141 26.76 -28.99 -16.86
C GLN A 141 26.87 -29.82 -18.15
N ARG A 142 25.79 -30.47 -18.58
CA ARG A 142 25.77 -31.21 -19.84
C ARG A 142 26.04 -30.31 -21.04
N CYS A 143 25.40 -29.14 -21.11
CA CYS A 143 25.64 -28.19 -22.20
C CYS A 143 27.12 -27.74 -22.23
N LEU A 144 27.74 -27.53 -21.07
CA LEU A 144 29.17 -27.20 -20.98
C LEU A 144 30.07 -28.35 -21.45
N GLU A 145 29.73 -29.60 -21.09
CA GLU A 145 30.46 -30.79 -21.54
C GLU A 145 30.31 -31.02 -23.05
N GLU A 146 29.12 -30.83 -23.61
CA GLU A 146 28.84 -30.89 -25.05
C GLU A 146 29.62 -29.81 -25.82
N GLU A 147 29.70 -28.58 -25.31
CA GLU A 147 30.53 -27.53 -25.91
C GLU A 147 32.03 -27.84 -25.79
N TYR A 148 32.47 -28.38 -24.67
CA TYR A 148 33.88 -28.76 -24.46
C TYR A 148 34.30 -29.95 -25.34
N THR A 149 33.41 -30.93 -25.56
CA THR A 149 33.67 -32.11 -26.39
C THR A 149 33.37 -31.90 -27.87
N GLY A 150 32.50 -30.93 -28.19
CA GLY A 150 32.21 -30.45 -29.54
C GLY A 150 33.24 -29.43 -30.05
N ALA A 151 33.99 -28.79 -29.16
CA ALA A 151 35.24 -28.15 -29.53
C ALA A 151 36.22 -29.25 -29.99
N PRO A 152 36.79 -29.17 -31.21
CA PRO A 152 37.72 -30.17 -31.69
C PRO A 152 38.85 -30.34 -30.69
N GLN A 153 39.00 -31.57 -30.19
CA GLN A 153 40.30 -32.12 -29.84
C GLN A 153 41.34 -31.53 -30.81
N PRO A 154 42.47 -30.97 -30.33
CA PRO A 154 43.62 -30.76 -31.20
C PRO A 154 44.23 -32.14 -31.54
N SER A 155 43.46 -33.02 -32.18
CA SER A 155 43.97 -34.16 -32.92
C SER A 155 44.65 -33.59 -34.15
N GLU A 156 45.97 -33.39 -34.04
CA GLU A 156 46.96 -33.74 -35.06
C GLU A 156 46.61 -33.41 -36.54
N ALA A 157 45.94 -32.30 -36.81
CA ALA A 157 45.60 -31.88 -38.18
C ALA A 157 45.98 -30.43 -38.49
N SER A 158 46.86 -29.83 -37.69
CA SER A 158 47.73 -28.74 -38.16
C SER A 158 49.05 -28.80 -37.41
N LEU A 159 49.96 -29.68 -37.85
CA LEU A 159 51.38 -29.42 -37.70
C LEU A 159 51.64 -28.09 -38.42
N ALA A 160 51.65 -26.98 -37.67
CA ALA A 160 52.33 -25.80 -38.16
C ALA A 160 53.78 -26.23 -38.42
N PRO A 161 54.33 -26.01 -39.63
CA PRO A 161 55.69 -26.42 -39.93
C PRO A 161 56.59 -25.76 -38.90
N THR A 162 57.32 -26.58 -38.15
CA THR A 162 58.23 -26.06 -37.13
C THR A 162 59.40 -25.40 -37.86
N LEU A 163 59.95 -24.30 -37.31
CA LEU A 163 61.03 -23.47 -37.89
C LEU A 163 62.27 -24.24 -38.43
N ALA A 164 62.40 -25.53 -38.12
CA ALA A 164 63.42 -26.44 -38.65
C ALA A 164 63.20 -26.88 -40.12
N GLU A 165 62.01 -26.64 -40.70
CA GLU A 165 61.67 -27.06 -42.07
C GLU A 165 61.88 -25.96 -43.13
N LEU A 166 62.26 -24.74 -42.73
CA LEU A 166 62.62 -23.67 -43.66
C LEU A 166 64.12 -23.76 -43.97
N LYS A 167 64.46 -24.35 -45.12
CA LYS A 167 65.78 -24.21 -45.76
C LYS A 167 65.77 -23.13 -46.82
#